data_AF-A0A367LZE5-F1
#
_entry.id   AF-A0A367LZE5-F1
#
_cell.length_a   1.000
_cell.length_b   1.000
_cell.length_c   1.000
_cell.angle_alpha   90.00
_cell.angle_beta   90.00
_cell.angle_gamma   90.00
#
_symmetry.space_group_name_H-M   'P 1'
#
loop_
_entity.id
_entity.type
_entity.pdbx_description
1 polymer ?
#
loop_
_entity_poly.entity_id
_entity_poly.type
_entity_poly.pdbx_seq_one_letter_code
_entity_poly.pdbx_strand_id
1 'polypeptide(L)'
;FGAAWAAWIVDVEVNPENGAVRVAKVWVAHDCGQMVNPDGVRHQVHGNVIQSTSRVLKEFATFDRRGVTSLEWGGYPILGFPELPEIDVLLLDRPEQPPMGAGESASVPSAAAIVNAIFDATGARLRQVPFTPERVLAALRSAQA
;
A
#
# COMPACT_ATOMS: atom_id res chain seq x y z
N PHE A 1 -20.39 4.34 13.90
CA PHE A 1 -19.13 3.58 13.99
C PHE A 1 -17.99 4.59 13.89
N GLY A 2 -17.11 4.66 14.91
CA GLY A 2 -16.00 5.61 14.92
C GLY A 2 -14.92 5.16 13.94
N ALA A 3 -14.48 6.08 13.06
CA ALA A 3 -13.36 5.82 12.17
C ALA A 3 -12.06 5.85 13.00
N ALA A 4 -11.29 4.76 12.95
CA ALA A 4 -9.95 4.73 13.49
C ALA A 4 -9.01 5.55 12.60
N TRP A 5 -7.90 6.02 13.17
CA TRP A 5 -6.91 6.80 12.45
C TRP A 5 -5.72 5.93 12.05
N ALA A 6 -5.14 6.23 10.90
CA ALA A 6 -3.90 5.62 10.47
C ALA A 6 -3.04 6.62 9.71
N ALA A 7 -1.74 6.57 9.94
CA ALA A 7 -0.75 7.32 9.17
C ALA A 7 0.34 6.37 8.71
N TRP A 8 0.76 6.52 7.45
CA TRP A 8 1.85 5.76 6.86
C TRP A 8 3.02 6.68 6.55
N ILE A 9 4.23 6.20 6.81
CA ILE A 9 5.48 6.67 6.21
C ILE A 9 6.00 5.52 5.37
N VAL A 10 6.45 5.80 4.15
CA VAL A 10 6.87 4.78 3.19
C VAL A 10 8.23 5.14 2.64
N ASP A 11 9.14 4.18 2.66
CA ASP A 11 10.41 4.21 1.95
C ASP A 11 10.31 3.35 0.68
N VAL A 12 10.74 3.91 -0.45
CA VAL A 12 10.65 3.26 -1.77
C VAL A 12 11.96 3.35 -2.52
N GLU A 13 12.25 2.30 -3.29
CA GLU A 13 13.29 2.31 -4.31
C GLU A 13 12.62 2.31 -5.68
N VAL A 14 13.04 3.23 -6.55
CA VAL A 14 12.56 3.32 -7.93
C VAL A 14 13.73 3.13 -8.87
N ASN A 15 13.63 2.14 -9.76
CA ASN A 15 14.62 1.95 -10.83
C ASN A 15 14.27 2.85 -12.03
N PRO A 16 15.12 3.82 -12.39
CA PRO A 16 14.82 4.78 -13.45
C PRO A 16 14.90 4.18 -14.86
N GLU A 17 15.60 3.05 -15.04
CA GLU A 17 15.81 2.42 -16.36
C GLU A 17 14.59 1.61 -16.79
N ASN A 18 13.94 0.91 -15.85
CA ASN A 18 12.83 0.01 -16.14
C ASN A 18 11.52 0.38 -15.44
N GLY A 19 11.52 1.37 -14.54
CA GLY A 19 10.34 1.82 -13.81
C GLY A 19 9.90 0.91 -12.65
N ALA A 20 10.67 -0.13 -12.33
CA ALA A 20 10.34 -1.01 -11.20
C ALA A 20 10.35 -0.23 -9.88
N VAL A 21 9.33 -0.46 -9.04
CA VAL A 21 9.20 0.13 -7.71
C VAL A 21 9.21 -0.98 -6.67
N ARG A 22 10.11 -0.85 -5.68
CA ARG A 22 10.11 -1.69 -4.48
C ARG A 22 9.74 -0.82 -3.28
N VAL A 23 8.72 -1.23 -2.51
CA VAL A 23 8.48 -0.62 -1.20
C VAL A 23 9.41 -1.31 -0.22
N ALA A 24 10.41 -0.57 0.28
CA ALA A 24 11.44 -1.12 1.14
C ALA A 24 10.96 -1.26 2.58
N LYS A 25 10.29 -0.21 3.09
CA LYS A 25 9.81 -0.14 4.47
C LYS A 25 8.53 0.69 4.59
N VAL A 26 7.65 0.26 5.49
CA VAL A 26 6.44 0.99 5.85
C VAL A 26 6.38 1.12 7.37
N TRP A 27 6.25 2.35 7.85
CA TRP A 27 5.90 2.64 9.24
C TRP A 27 4.42 2.99 9.30
N VAL A 28 3.69 2.38 10.23
CA VAL A 28 2.26 2.63 10.43
C VAL A 28 2.01 3.06 11.87
N ALA A 29 1.46 4.26 12.04
CA ALA A 29 0.80 4.65 13.29
C ALA A 29 -0.69 4.31 13.18
N HIS A 30 -1.25 3.62 14.17
CA HIS A 30 -2.66 3.25 14.18
C HIS A 30 -3.32 3.55 15.53
N ASP A 31 -4.42 4.31 15.49
CA ASP A 31 -5.25 4.64 16.66
C ASP A 31 -6.66 4.10 16.44
N CYS A 32 -7.00 3.02 17.16
CA CYS A 32 -8.32 2.41 17.13
C CYS A 32 -9.04 2.47 18.50
N GLY A 33 -8.71 3.44 19.35
CA GLY A 33 -9.25 3.50 20.71
C GLY A 33 -8.79 2.30 21.54
N GLN A 34 -9.64 1.80 22.44
CA GLN A 34 -9.32 0.61 23.23
C GLN A 34 -9.09 -0.61 22.34
N MET A 35 -7.91 -1.21 22.44
CA MET A 35 -7.58 -2.48 21.80
C MET A 35 -8.02 -3.66 22.66
N VAL A 36 -8.92 -4.51 22.15
CA VAL A 36 -9.34 -5.75 22.83
C VAL A 36 -8.22 -6.80 22.82
N ASN A 37 -7.53 -6.92 21.68
CA ASN A 37 -6.38 -7.81 21.50
C ASN A 37 -5.29 -7.05 20.72
N PRO A 38 -4.30 -6.43 21.40
CA PRO A 38 -3.25 -5.65 20.76
C PRO A 38 -2.45 -6.43 19.71
N ASP A 39 -2.15 -7.71 19.94
CA ASP A 39 -1.43 -8.55 18.97
C ASP A 39 -2.28 -8.83 17.73
N GLY A 40 -3.59 -9.05 17.92
CA GLY A 40 -4.54 -9.18 16.82
C GLY A 40 -4.61 -7.93 15.95
N VAL A 41 -4.65 -6.75 16.59
CA VAL A 41 -4.61 -5.46 15.88
C VAL A 41 -3.28 -5.29 15.13
N ARG A 42 -2.14 -5.63 15.75
CA ARG A 42 -0.83 -5.60 15.08
C ARG A 42 -0.84 -6.48 13.82
N HIS A 43 -1.27 -7.72 13.91
CA HIS A 43 -1.33 -8.62 12.74
C HIS A 43 -2.27 -8.09 11.65
N GLN A 44 -3.39 -7.47 12.02
CA GLN A 44 -4.31 -6.86 11.06
C GLN A 44 -3.65 -5.70 10.30
N VAL A 45 -2.87 -4.86 10.99
CA VAL A 45 -2.10 -3.78 10.36
C VAL A 45 -1.09 -4.36 9.36
N HIS A 46 -0.37 -5.43 9.71
CA HIS A 46 0.53 -6.10 8.76
C HIS A 46 -0.23 -6.60 7.52
N GLY A 47 -1.39 -7.25 7.71
CA GLY A 47 -2.22 -7.71 6.61
C GLY A 47 -2.70 -6.56 5.70
N ASN A 48 -3.11 -5.44 6.29
CA ASN A 48 -3.48 -4.24 5.53
C ASN A 48 -2.30 -3.70 4.72
N VAL A 49 -1.10 -3.64 5.29
CA VAL A 49 0.09 -3.15 4.57
C VAL A 49 0.42 -4.05 3.39
N ILE A 50 0.44 -5.36 3.60
CA ILE A 50 0.76 -6.36 2.57
C ILE A 50 -0.26 -6.28 1.41
N GLN A 51 -1.55 -6.38 1.71
CA GLN A 51 -2.60 -6.37 0.69
C GLN A 51 -2.64 -5.04 -0.07
N SER A 52 -2.51 -3.92 0.63
CA SER A 52 -2.61 -2.61 -0.01
C SER A 52 -1.39 -2.30 -0.86
N THR A 53 -0.19 -2.68 -0.41
CA THR A 53 1.04 -2.55 -1.23
C THR A 53 0.91 -3.36 -2.51
N SER A 54 0.43 -4.60 -2.41
CA SER A 54 0.13 -5.45 -3.57
C SER A 54 -0.84 -4.78 -4.54
N ARG A 55 -1.97 -4.26 -4.04
CA ARG A 55 -2.97 -3.56 -4.85
C ARG A 55 -2.46 -2.28 -5.51
N VAL A 56 -1.63 -1.54 -4.80
CA VAL A 56 -1.08 -0.27 -5.30
C VAL A 56 -0.04 -0.49 -6.39
N LEU A 57 0.76 -1.55 -6.30
CA LEU A 57 1.87 -1.79 -7.24
C LEU A 57 1.50 -2.72 -8.40
N LYS A 58 0.60 -3.69 -8.19
CA LYS A 58 0.44 -4.84 -9.08
C LYS A 58 -1.01 -5.11 -9.44
N GLU A 59 -1.89 -5.23 -8.44
CA GLU A 59 -3.16 -5.92 -8.67
C GLU A 59 -4.15 -5.14 -9.52
N PHE A 60 -4.64 -5.80 -10.56
CA PHE A 60 -5.73 -5.30 -11.40
C PHE A 60 -6.41 -6.46 -12.13
N ALA A 61 -7.73 -6.53 -12.04
CA ALA A 61 -8.51 -7.47 -12.85
C ALA A 61 -8.61 -6.94 -14.29
N THR A 62 -8.26 -7.78 -15.27
CA THR A 62 -8.36 -7.44 -16.68
C THR A 62 -9.71 -7.84 -17.26
N PHE A 63 -10.16 -7.15 -18.31
CA PHE A 63 -11.47 -7.34 -18.93
C PHE A 63 -11.39 -7.32 -20.46
N ASP A 64 -12.22 -8.12 -21.12
CA ASP A 64 -12.50 -8.06 -22.55
C ASP A 64 -14.02 -7.88 -22.81
N ARG A 65 -14.46 -8.06 -24.06
CA ARG A 65 -15.89 -7.94 -24.43
C ARG A 65 -16.78 -9.04 -23.83
N ARG A 66 -16.20 -10.13 -23.33
CA ARG A 66 -16.89 -11.30 -22.78
C ARG A 66 -16.90 -11.31 -21.25
N GLY A 67 -15.98 -10.60 -20.60
CA GLY A 67 -15.96 -10.43 -19.14
C GLY A 67 -14.55 -10.30 -18.57
N VAL A 68 -14.37 -10.77 -17.34
CA VAL A 68 -13.07 -10.80 -16.65
C VAL A 68 -12.13 -11.80 -17.35
N THR A 69 -10.88 -11.42 -17.56
CA THR A 69 -9.83 -12.26 -18.19
C THR A 69 -8.79 -12.77 -17.20
N SER A 70 -8.67 -12.16 -16.01
CA SER A 70 -7.84 -12.65 -14.90
C SER A 70 -8.54 -13.78 -14.14
N LEU A 71 -8.60 -14.96 -14.74
CA LEU A 71 -9.41 -16.11 -14.26
C LEU A 71 -8.65 -17.07 -13.33
N GLU A 72 -7.35 -16.91 -13.20
CA GLU A 72 -6.50 -17.76 -12.37
C GLU A 72 -5.33 -16.96 -11.77
N TRP A 73 -4.65 -17.53 -10.78
CA TRP A 73 -3.66 -16.82 -9.97
C TRP A 73 -2.38 -16.43 -10.72
N GLY A 74 -1.97 -17.19 -11.74
CA GLY A 74 -0.83 -16.86 -12.60
C GLY A 74 -1.05 -15.61 -13.47
N GLY A 75 -2.29 -15.32 -13.84
CA GLY A 75 -2.73 -14.19 -14.64
C GLY A 75 -3.22 -13.00 -13.81
N TYR A 76 -3.18 -13.11 -12.49
CA TYR A 76 -3.48 -12.01 -11.57
C TYR A 76 -2.19 -11.60 -10.84
N PRO A 77 -1.60 -10.44 -11.18
CA PRO A 77 -0.34 -10.02 -10.57
C PRO A 77 -0.57 -9.70 -9.09
N ILE A 78 0.12 -10.42 -8.21
CA ILE A 78 0.03 -10.29 -6.74
C ILE A 78 1.43 -10.23 -6.13
N LEU A 79 1.59 -9.54 -5.01
CA LEU A 79 2.86 -9.38 -4.31
C LEU A 79 3.34 -10.72 -3.72
N GLY A 80 4.57 -11.12 -4.05
CA GLY A 80 5.21 -12.32 -3.48
C GLY A 80 5.95 -12.05 -2.17
N PHE A 81 6.30 -13.11 -1.43
CA PHE A 81 7.06 -13.00 -0.17
C PHE A 81 8.37 -12.21 -0.27
N PRO A 82 9.21 -12.35 -1.33
CA PRO A 82 10.45 -11.59 -1.45
C PRO A 82 10.24 -10.08 -1.66
N GLU A 83 9.02 -9.68 -2.00
CA GLU A 83 8.65 -8.29 -2.29
C GLU A 83 7.95 -7.62 -1.11
N LEU A 84 7.76 -8.33 0.00
CA LEU A 84 7.15 -7.77 1.20
C LEU A 84 8.06 -6.68 1.79
N PRO A 85 7.50 -5.51 2.15
CA PRO A 85 8.27 -4.49 2.85
C PRO A 85 8.59 -4.94 4.28
N GLU A 86 9.62 -4.32 4.87
CA GLU A 86 9.72 -4.29 6.32
C GLU A 86 8.55 -3.45 6.87
N ILE A 87 7.87 -3.94 7.92
CA ILE A 87 6.68 -3.28 8.47
C ILE A 87 6.93 -3.00 9.94
N ASP A 88 6.91 -1.72 10.31
CA ASP A 88 6.98 -1.27 11.69
C ASP A 88 5.63 -0.65 12.10
N VAL A 89 5.08 -1.12 13.22
CA VAL A 89 3.73 -0.75 13.66
C VAL A 89 3.78 -0.12 15.05
N LEU A 90 3.38 1.15 15.09
CA LEU A 90 3.12 1.93 16.28
C LEU A 90 1.61 1.91 16.58
N LEU A 91 1.23 1.16 17.60
CA LEU A 91 -0.14 1.17 18.11
C LEU A 91 -0.28 2.25 19.19
N LEU A 92 -1.28 3.12 19.06
CA LEU A 92 -1.57 4.13 20.07
C LEU A 92 -2.43 3.51 21.16
N ASP A 93 -1.90 3.42 22.38
CA ASP A 93 -2.60 2.84 23.52
C ASP A 93 -3.61 3.84 24.11
N ARG A 94 -4.90 3.54 23.94
CA ARG A 94 -6.05 4.39 24.32
C ARG A 94 -7.10 3.61 25.12
N PRO A 95 -6.75 3.01 26.27
CA PRO A 95 -7.67 2.15 27.03
C PRO A 95 -8.91 2.87 27.56
N GLU A 96 -8.85 4.20 27.67
CA GLU A 96 -9.94 5.07 28.12
C GLU A 96 -10.97 5.42 27.04
N GLN A 97 -10.70 5.08 25.77
CA GLN A 97 -11.54 5.41 24.63
C GLN A 97 -12.34 4.20 24.16
N PRO A 98 -13.57 4.38 23.62
CA PRO A 98 -14.34 3.26 23.09
C PRO A 98 -13.56 2.55 21.96
N PRO A 99 -13.70 1.21 21.81
CA PRO A 99 -13.06 0.48 20.73
C PRO A 99 -13.60 0.93 19.37
N MET A 100 -12.69 1.10 18.40
CA MET A 100 -12.99 1.47 17.02
C MET A 100 -12.58 0.37 16.03
N GLY A 101 -12.97 0.52 14.76
CA GLY A 101 -12.67 -0.47 13.73
C GLY A 101 -11.20 -0.49 13.32
N ALA A 102 -10.53 -1.63 13.53
CA ALA A 102 -9.13 -1.86 13.12
C ALA A 102 -8.99 -2.64 11.80
N GLY A 103 -10.10 -3.11 11.19
CA GLY A 103 -10.06 -4.03 10.04
C GLY A 103 -9.48 -3.42 8.76
N GLU A 104 -9.93 -2.23 8.38
CA GLU A 104 -9.56 -1.58 7.10
C GLU A 104 -8.80 -0.27 7.30
N SER A 105 -8.89 0.36 8.47
CA SER A 105 -8.44 1.72 8.70
C SER A 105 -6.95 1.93 8.39
N ALA A 106 -6.11 0.93 8.69
CA ALA A 106 -4.69 0.99 8.37
C ALA A 106 -4.36 0.78 6.89
N SER A 107 -5.30 0.36 6.03
CA SER A 107 -5.08 0.24 4.58
C SER A 107 -5.25 1.56 3.82
N VAL A 108 -6.07 2.48 4.35
CA VAL A 108 -6.53 3.70 3.66
C VAL A 108 -5.38 4.61 3.21
N PRO A 109 -4.30 4.84 4.00
CA PRO A 109 -3.22 5.75 3.59
C PRO A 109 -2.32 5.21 2.48
N SER A 110 -2.41 3.91 2.16
CA SER A 110 -1.43 3.18 1.34
C SER A 110 -1.07 3.84 0.01
N ALA A 111 -2.05 4.03 -0.88
CA ALA A 111 -1.82 4.57 -2.22
C ALA A 111 -1.23 5.98 -2.17
N ALA A 112 -1.73 6.82 -1.25
CA ALA A 112 -1.27 8.19 -1.07
C ALA A 112 0.18 8.23 -0.55
N ALA A 113 0.52 7.39 0.43
CA ALA A 113 1.87 7.35 0.99
C ALA A 113 2.88 6.82 -0.04
N ILE A 114 2.55 5.72 -0.75
CA ILE A 114 3.43 5.14 -1.78
C ILE A 114 3.64 6.13 -2.93
N VAL A 115 2.58 6.76 -3.45
CA VAL A 115 2.75 7.69 -4.59
C VAL A 115 3.51 8.95 -4.22
N ASN A 116 3.36 9.43 -2.97
CA ASN A 116 4.12 10.57 -2.48
C ASN A 116 5.59 10.22 -2.28
N ALA A 117 5.91 9.01 -1.81
CA ALA A 117 7.29 8.54 -1.71
C ALA A 117 7.94 8.38 -3.11
N ILE A 118 7.21 7.86 -4.10
CA ILE A 118 7.69 7.82 -5.50
C ILE A 118 7.94 9.23 -6.02
N PHE A 119 7.02 10.17 -5.76
CA PHE A 119 7.18 11.57 -6.17
C PHE A 119 8.37 12.23 -5.48
N ASP A 120 8.59 12.00 -4.19
CA ASP A 120 9.74 12.50 -3.44
C ASP A 120 11.06 11.97 -4.03
N ALA A 121 11.13 10.66 -4.32
CA ALA A 121 12.32 10.02 -4.86
C ALA A 121 12.65 10.41 -6.31
N THR A 122 11.66 10.85 -7.11
CA THR A 122 11.82 10.93 -8.57
C THR A 122 11.32 12.23 -9.22
N GLY A 123 10.52 13.03 -8.52
CA GLY A 123 9.77 14.15 -9.09
C GLY A 123 8.59 13.75 -9.98
N ALA A 124 8.39 12.46 -10.30
CA ALA A 124 7.33 12.00 -11.18
C ALA A 124 5.98 11.87 -10.47
N ARG A 125 4.93 12.46 -11.06
CA ARG A 125 3.58 12.44 -10.48
C ARG A 125 2.69 11.40 -11.16
N LEU A 126 2.46 10.28 -10.48
CA LEU A 126 1.47 9.26 -10.88
C LEU A 126 0.09 9.60 -10.31
N ARG A 127 -0.97 9.29 -11.07
CA ARG A 127 -2.37 9.52 -10.66
C ARG A 127 -3.29 8.31 -10.86
N GLN A 128 -2.73 7.18 -11.29
CA GLN A 128 -3.50 5.98 -11.61
C GLN A 128 -2.77 4.74 -11.08
N VAL A 129 -3.44 4.00 -10.19
CA VAL A 129 -3.01 2.67 -9.74
C VAL A 129 -3.47 1.57 -10.71
N PRO A 130 -2.80 0.41 -10.76
CA PRO A 130 -1.52 0.12 -10.10
C PRO A 130 -0.35 0.90 -10.71
N PHE A 131 0.71 1.12 -9.92
CA PHE A 131 1.97 1.74 -10.34
C PHE A 131 2.88 0.71 -11.01
N THR A 132 2.43 0.18 -12.15
CA THR A 132 3.21 -0.80 -12.92
C THR A 132 4.48 -0.16 -13.48
N PRO A 133 5.53 -0.97 -13.76
CA PRO A 133 6.79 -0.45 -14.31
C PRO A 133 6.60 0.43 -15.55
N GLU A 134 5.67 0.06 -16.44
CA GLU A 134 5.39 0.81 -17.67
C GLU A 134 4.80 2.20 -17.36
N ARG A 135 3.90 2.29 -16.39
CA ARG A 135 3.27 3.55 -15.97
C ARG A 135 4.27 4.45 -15.26
N VAL A 136 5.10 3.87 -14.39
CA VAL A 136 6.17 4.58 -13.69
C VAL A 136 7.17 5.13 -14.69
N LEU A 137 7.65 4.30 -15.64
CA LEU A 137 8.60 4.72 -16.67
C LEU A 137 8.04 5.85 -17.56
N ALA A 138 6.76 5.77 -17.93
CA ALA A 138 6.10 6.85 -18.66
C ALA A 138 6.05 8.17 -17.84
N ALA A 139 5.78 8.09 -16.54
CA ALA A 139 5.76 9.25 -15.66
C ALA A 139 7.16 9.85 -15.48
N LEU A 140 8.20 9.03 -15.32
CA LEU A 140 9.60 9.46 -15.22
C LEU A 140 10.05 10.24 -16.47
N ARG A 141 9.77 9.70 -17.65
CA ARG A 141 10.07 10.36 -18.93
C ARG A 141 9.37 11.70 -19.07
N SER A 142 8.12 11.79 -18.59
CA SER A 142 7.33 13.03 -18.64
C SER A 142 7.82 14.10 -17.67
N ALA A 143 8.45 13.70 -16.55
CA ALA A 143 8.99 14.62 -15.55
C ALA A 143 10.38 15.19 -15.93
N GLN A 144 11.09 14.51 -16.83
CA GLN A 144 12.39 14.95 -17.36
C GLN A 144 12.29 15.87 -18.58
N ALA A 145 11.09 15.97 -19.18
CA ALA A 145 10.79 16.85 -20.32
C ALA A 145 10.41 18.26 -19.86
#